data_AF-A0A962JNG3-F1
#
_entry.id   AF-A0A962JNG3-F1
#
_cell.length_a   1.000
_cell.length_b   1.000
_cell.length_c   1.000
_cell.angle_alpha   90.00
_cell.angle_beta   90.00
_cell.angle_gamma   90.00
#
_symmetry.space_group_name_H-M   'P 1'
#
loop_
_entity.id
_entity.type
_entity.pdbx_description
1 polymer ?
#
loop_
_entity_poly.entity_id
_entity_poly.type
_entity_poly.pdbx_seq_one_letter_code
_entity_poly.pdbx_strand_id
1 'polypeptide(L)' 'MSSLFENSGLDPNAYHEVFAADGSVRSHWRYFADVLQAMSSEQMQTRSDLVAQQIQENGVTYNVYD' A
#
# COMPACT_ATOMS: atom_id res chain seq x y z
N MET A 1 -17.71 -4.38 -3.36
CA MET A 1 -16.60 -3.87 -2.50
C MET A 1 -15.34 -4.61 -2.91
N SER A 2 -14.86 -4.34 -4.13
CA SER A 2 -13.65 -4.98 -4.63
C SER A 2 -12.48 -4.44 -3.82
N SER A 3 -11.82 -5.35 -3.12
CA SER A 3 -10.71 -5.06 -2.24
C SER A 3 -9.55 -4.59 -3.11
N LEU A 4 -9.01 -3.41 -2.76
CA LEU A 4 -7.85 -2.78 -3.38
C LEU A 4 -6.65 -3.74 -3.55
N PHE A 5 -6.66 -4.82 -2.79
CA PHE A 5 -5.60 -5.81 -2.67
C PHE A 5 -5.95 -7.20 -3.24
N GLU A 6 -7.15 -7.40 -3.76
CA GLU A 6 -7.62 -8.72 -4.25
C GLU A 6 -6.79 -9.29 -5.43
N ASN A 7 -5.87 -8.51 -6.00
CA ASN A 7 -5.04 -8.94 -7.13
C ASN A 7 -3.54 -8.60 -6.97
N SER A 8 -3.06 -8.47 -5.73
CA SER A 8 -1.61 -8.44 -5.48
C SER A 8 -1.11 -9.88 -5.60
N GLY A 9 -0.43 -10.23 -6.69
CA GLY A 9 0.06 -11.57 -6.96
C GLY A 9 0.93 -12.09 -5.81
N LEU A 10 0.31 -12.83 -4.89
CA LEU A 10 0.99 -13.42 -3.74
C LEU A 10 1.79 -14.61 -4.26
N ASP A 11 3.12 -14.53 -4.19
CA ASP A 11 3.94 -15.73 -4.32
C ASP A 11 3.64 -16.63 -3.10
N PRO A 12 3.07 -17.83 -3.31
CA PRO A 12 2.71 -18.73 -2.21
C PRO A 12 3.93 -19.22 -1.42
N ASN A 13 5.15 -19.07 -1.95
CA ASN A 13 6.39 -19.43 -1.26
C ASN A 13 7.04 -18.24 -0.52
N ALA A 14 6.48 -17.03 -0.65
CA ALA A 14 6.97 -15.85 0.03
C ALA A 14 6.11 -15.51 1.25
N TYR A 15 6.76 -15.10 2.33
CA TYR A 15 6.04 -14.53 3.47
C TYR A 15 5.50 -13.15 3.08
N HIS A 16 4.18 -12.97 3.13
CA HIS A 16 3.56 -11.68 2.89
C HIS A 16 3.29 -10.92 4.19
N GLU A 17 3.78 -9.69 4.27
CA GLU A 17 3.66 -8.86 5.48
C GLU A 17 2.23 -8.37 5.72
N VAL A 18 1.49 -8.11 4.65
CA VAL A 18 0.12 -7.57 4.70
C VAL A 18 -0.94 -8.68 4.74
N PHE A 19 -0.75 -9.76 3.97
CA PHE A 19 -1.74 -10.85 3.86
C PHE A 19 -1.33 -12.07 4.68
N ALA A 20 -2.33 -12.74 5.23
CA ALA A 20 -2.19 -14.09 5.74
C ALA A 20 -2.25 -15.11 4.59
N ALA A 21 -1.91 -16.36 4.88
CA ALA A 21 -1.88 -17.44 3.89
C ALA A 21 -3.26 -17.72 3.25
N ASP A 22 -4.34 -17.30 3.89
CA ASP A 22 -5.71 -17.38 3.37
C ASP A 22 -6.12 -16.17 2.51
N GLY A 23 -5.19 -15.24 2.25
CA GLY A 23 -5.44 -14.01 1.49
C GLY A 23 -6.07 -12.87 2.30
N SER A 24 -6.37 -13.07 3.60
CA SER A 24 -6.95 -12.03 4.43
C SER A 24 -5.91 -10.98 4.85
N VAL A 25 -6.34 -9.72 5.02
CA VAL A 25 -5.48 -8.67 5.60
C VAL A 25 -5.25 -8.97 7.08
N ARG A 26 -3.98 -9.03 7.49
CA ARG A 26 -3.59 -9.25 8.90
C ARG A 26 -4.11 -8.13 9.80
N SER A 27 -4.40 -8.46 11.05
CA SER A 27 -5.03 -7.54 12.02
C SER A 27 -4.29 -6.20 12.18
N HIS A 28 -2.96 -6.22 12.23
CA HIS A 28 -2.14 -5.00 12.34
C HIS A 28 -2.37 -4.03 11.17
N TRP A 29 -2.65 -4.55 9.97
CA TRP A 29 -2.80 -3.77 8.74
C TRP A 29 -4.25 -3.39 8.42
N ARG A 30 -5.22 -3.89 9.19
CA ARG A 30 -6.64 -3.72 8.88
C ARG A 30 -7.05 -2.25 8.86
N TYR A 31 -6.66 -1.49 9.88
CA TYR A 31 -6.95 -0.05 9.93
C TYR A 31 -6.36 0.71 8.73
N PHE A 32 -5.14 0.36 8.33
CA PHE A 32 -4.51 0.97 7.17
C PHE A 32 -5.26 0.64 5.87
N ALA A 33 -5.66 -0.62 5.69
CA ALA A 33 -6.46 -1.06 4.56
C ALA A 33 -7.82 -0.34 4.50
N ASP A 34 -8.49 -0.17 5.64
CA ASP A 34 -9.77 0.53 5.74
C ASP A 34 -9.63 2.01 5.33
N VAL A 35 -8.56 2.68 5.80
CA VAL A 35 -8.24 4.06 5.41
C VAL A 35 -8.00 4.17 3.90
N LEU A 36 -7.24 3.24 3.31
CA LEU A 36 -7.01 3.21 1.86
C LEU A 36 -8.31 3.00 1.08
N GLN A 37 -9.17 2.09 1.53
CA GLN A 37 -10.42 1.78 0.85
C GLN A 37 -11.45 2.91 0.94
N ALA A 38 -11.38 3.73 1.99
CA ALA A 38 -12.26 4.88 2.16
C ALA A 38 -11.83 6.11 1.33
N MET A 39 -10.61 6.12 0.77
CA MET A 39 -10.12 7.26 0.00
C MET A 39 -10.64 7.29 -1.43
N SER A 40 -10.97 8.49 -1.91
CA SER A 40 -11.21 8.71 -3.34
C SER A 40 -9.90 8.61 -4.12
N SER A 41 -10.01 8.42 -5.44
CA SER A 41 -8.86 8.45 -6.36
C SER A 41 -8.06 9.76 -6.25
N GLU A 42 -8.75 10.89 -6.12
CA GLU A 42 -8.12 12.22 -5.98
C GLU A 42 -7.35 12.36 -4.66
N GLN A 43 -7.90 11.84 -3.56
CA GLN A 43 -7.23 11.81 -2.27
C GLN A 43 -5.99 10.91 -2.29
N MET A 44 -6.08 9.76 -2.97
CA MET A 44 -4.92 8.87 -3.15
C MET A 44 -3.84 9.53 -4.02
N GLN A 45 -4.21 10.20 -5.11
CA GLN A 45 -3.25 10.92 -5.97
C GLN A 45 -2.53 12.03 -5.19
N THR A 46 -3.29 12.84 -4.45
CA THR A 46 -2.72 13.92 -3.63
C THR A 46 -1.70 13.39 -2.61
N ARG A 47 -1.98 12.24 -1.97
CA ARG A 47 -1.03 11.62 -1.04
C ARG A 47 0.20 11.06 -1.76
N SER A 48 0.03 10.49 -2.94
CA SER A 48 1.15 10.01 -3.76
C SER A 48 2.10 11.16 -4.12
N ASP A 49 1.55 12.30 -4.53
CA ASP A 49 2.34 13.48 -4.90
C ASP A 49 3.11 14.04 -3.68
N LEU A 50 2.47 14.08 -2.51
CA LEU A 50 3.13 14.47 -1.26
C LEU A 50 4.29 13.54 -0.89
N VAL A 51 4.12 12.22 -1.05
CA VAL A 51 5.19 11.24 -0.78
C VAL A 51 6.36 11.46 -1.74
N ALA A 52 6.10 11.65 -3.04
CA ALA A 52 7.13 11.91 -4.03
C ALA A 52 7.92 13.19 -3.71
N GLN A 53 7.22 14.27 -3.38
CA GLN A 53 7.84 15.53 -2.96
C GLN A 53 8.69 15.33 -1.69
N GLN A 54 8.17 14.60 -0.71
CA GLN A 54 8.86 14.43 0.56
C GLN A 54 10.12 13.55 0.46
N ILE A 55 10.14 12.60 -0.47
CA ILE A 55 11.35 11.84 -0.82
C ILE A 55 12.40 12.78 -1.41
N GLN A 56 12.01 13.66 -2.34
CA GLN A 56 12.91 14.62 -2.97
C GLN A 56 13.47 15.64 -1.98
N GLU A 57 12.63 16.17 -1.08
CA GLU A 57 13.00 17.22 -0.13
C GLU A 57 13.89 16.72 1.01
N ASN A 58 13.64 15.53 1.55
CA ASN A 58 14.41 15.01 2.69
C ASN A 58 15.72 14.34 2.29
N GLY A 59 16.05 14.31 0.99
CA GLY A 59 17.31 13.75 0.49
C GLY A 59 17.53 12.28 0.86
N VAL A 60 16.45 11.56 1.19
CA VAL A 60 16.54 10.16 1.60
C VAL A 60 16.91 9.35 0.36
N THR A 61 18.05 8.70 0.40
CA THR A 61 18.57 7.89 -0.71
C THR A 61 17.81 6.56 -0.78
N TYR A 62 16.48 6.61 -0.93
CA TYR A 62 15.71 5.45 -1.34
C TYR A 62 15.86 5.31 -2.85
N ASN A 63 16.25 4.13 -3.32
CA ASN A 63 16.18 3.81 -4.73
C ASN A 63 14.71 3.77 -5.12
N VAL A 64 14.23 4.83 -5.77
CA VAL A 64 12.92 4.84 -6.43
C VAL A 64 13.13 4.21 -7.80
N TYR A 65 12.39 3.13 -8.07
CA TYR A 65 12.39 2.46 -9.36
C TYR A 65 11.06 2.79 -10.04
N ASP A 66 11.13 3.26 -11.28
CA ASP A 66 9.96 3.49 -12.16
C ASP A 66 9.39 2.17 -12.69
#